data_AF-A0A4U0XZA8-F1
#
_entry.id   AF-A0A4U0XZA8-F1
#
_cell.length_a   1.000
_cell.length_b   1.000
_cell.length_c   1.000
_cell.angle_alpha   90.00
_cell.angle_beta   90.00
_cell.angle_gamma   90.00
#
_symmetry.space_group_name_H-M   'P 1'
#
loop_
_entity.id
_entity.type
_entity.pdbx_description
1 polymer ?
#
loop_
_entity_poly.entity_id
_entity_poly.type
_entity_poly.pdbx_seq_one_letter_code
_entity_poly.pdbx_strand_id
1 'polypeptide(L)'
;MADASPPPLRFTGQKSLVHRLVLSTLTGRPVRISQIRSSSHTNPGLAPHEVSFLRLLEAITNGSAIEFSYTGTTLVYRPGLITGSVAGHGASGGVIKHEIPDTCRRGASYFLTPLCLLAPFSKAPVNVLLTGPGAITSATPAGDLSVDSVRTAILPLYAQFGITNNLELRILRRSNPGPGGKGGGGEVQLVFGHQVRLPKTLHLLNPGRVKRVRGVAYATGVAASNNARTIEAARGVLNPLVADTYVFSDVSSAPWLPAPDKANAAAKRKTGIGFGLSLVAESSTGVLYSADVASGPAGGEPPEDIGRHCAFQLLESIAQGGCVARAAAPTLLTLMAMGSEDVGRVHVGRDVLATEEVIGLGRDLRAFGASGWGLRDAEGEGGDVVVSIVGRGVGNVGRKMA
;
A
#
# COMPACT_ATOMS: atom_id res chain seq x y z
N MET A 1 -34.06 -24.39 3.03
CA MET A 1 -33.42 -24.80 1.76
C MET A 1 -31.97 -24.34 1.83
N ALA A 2 -31.02 -25.26 1.70
CA ALA A 2 -29.60 -24.98 1.90
C ALA A 2 -29.13 -23.89 0.93
N ASP A 3 -28.73 -22.75 1.46
CA ASP A 3 -28.19 -21.61 0.71
C ASP A 3 -26.83 -22.04 0.14
N ALA A 4 -26.85 -22.59 -1.08
CA ALA A 4 -25.65 -23.06 -1.74
C ALA A 4 -24.78 -21.83 -2.06
N SER A 5 -23.80 -21.55 -1.19
CA SER A 5 -22.82 -20.50 -1.41
C SER A 5 -22.28 -20.58 -2.84
N PRO A 6 -22.24 -19.48 -3.61
CA PRO A 6 -21.82 -19.51 -4.99
C PRO A 6 -20.43 -20.16 -5.12
N PRO A 7 -20.18 -20.93 -6.20
CA PRO A 7 -18.92 -21.63 -6.37
C PRO A 7 -17.75 -20.62 -6.34
N PRO A 8 -16.62 -21.00 -5.73
CA PRO A 8 -15.49 -20.09 -5.57
C PRO A 8 -14.94 -19.68 -6.93
N LEU A 9 -14.67 -18.39 -7.10
CA LEU A 9 -14.00 -17.85 -8.27
C LEU A 9 -12.60 -18.44 -8.37
N ARG A 10 -12.25 -18.94 -9.56
CA ARG A 10 -10.97 -19.61 -9.78
C ARG A 10 -9.97 -18.64 -10.39
N PHE A 11 -8.85 -18.46 -9.70
CA PHE A 11 -7.72 -17.70 -10.17
C PHE A 11 -6.46 -18.58 -10.23
N THR A 12 -5.51 -18.17 -11.05
CA THR A 12 -4.21 -18.83 -11.20
C THR A 12 -3.07 -17.86 -10.94
N GLY A 13 -1.97 -18.40 -10.42
CA GLY A 13 -0.72 -17.68 -10.20
C GLY A 13 -0.68 -16.82 -8.95
N GLN A 14 0.52 -16.31 -8.68
CA GLN A 14 0.85 -15.47 -7.52
C GLN A 14 0.67 -13.96 -7.74
N LYS A 15 0.54 -13.52 -9.00
CA LYS A 15 0.44 -12.08 -9.32
C LYS A 15 -0.84 -11.50 -8.69
N SER A 16 -0.72 -10.33 -8.06
CA SER A 16 -1.82 -9.60 -7.42
C SER A 16 -2.62 -10.41 -6.38
N LEU A 17 -1.98 -11.40 -5.74
CA LEU A 17 -2.63 -12.29 -4.76
C LEU A 17 -3.37 -11.50 -3.65
N VAL A 18 -2.68 -10.52 -3.05
CA VAL A 18 -3.24 -9.67 -2.00
C VAL A 18 -4.43 -8.86 -2.50
N HIS A 19 -4.33 -8.32 -3.71
CA HIS A 19 -5.42 -7.54 -4.29
C HIS A 19 -6.67 -8.40 -4.51
N ARG A 20 -6.51 -9.63 -5.01
CA ARG A 20 -7.62 -10.60 -5.18
C ARG A 20 -8.28 -10.96 -3.84
N LEU A 21 -7.49 -11.11 -2.78
CA LEU A 21 -8.01 -11.37 -1.44
C LEU A 21 -8.79 -10.17 -0.90
N VAL A 22 -8.31 -8.94 -1.12
CA VAL A 22 -9.03 -7.70 -0.78
C VAL A 22 -10.32 -7.56 -1.58
N LEU A 23 -10.32 -7.86 -2.88
CA LEU A 23 -11.55 -7.82 -3.67
C LEU A 23 -12.55 -8.91 -3.24
N SER A 24 -12.04 -10.08 -2.84
CA SER A 24 -12.86 -11.15 -2.27
C SER A 24 -13.53 -10.73 -0.96
N THR A 25 -12.81 -10.07 -0.05
CA THR A 25 -13.39 -9.54 1.18
C THR A 25 -14.38 -8.41 0.95
N LEU A 26 -14.09 -7.48 0.03
CA LEU A 26 -15.01 -6.39 -0.29
C LEU A 26 -16.30 -6.89 -0.94
N THR A 27 -16.21 -7.86 -1.85
CA THR A 27 -17.38 -8.36 -2.61
C THR A 27 -18.09 -9.53 -1.94
N GLY A 28 -17.54 -10.10 -0.86
CA GLY A 28 -18.09 -11.27 -0.18
C GLY A 28 -18.06 -12.55 -1.02
N ARG A 29 -17.29 -12.59 -2.13
CA ARG A 29 -17.23 -13.76 -3.03
C ARG A 29 -16.07 -14.68 -2.68
N PRO A 30 -16.30 -15.99 -2.47
CA PRO A 30 -15.22 -16.93 -2.19
C PRO A 30 -14.30 -17.10 -3.40
N VAL A 31 -13.01 -17.29 -3.15
CA VAL A 31 -11.98 -17.45 -4.19
C VAL A 31 -11.13 -18.69 -3.96
N ARG A 32 -10.70 -19.31 -5.05
CA ARG A 32 -9.71 -20.39 -5.09
C ARG A 32 -8.57 -19.97 -6.00
N ILE A 33 -7.40 -19.76 -5.42
CA ILE A 33 -6.17 -19.41 -6.14
C ILE A 33 -5.30 -20.67 -6.24
N SER A 34 -4.94 -21.06 -7.45
CA SER A 34 -4.13 -22.25 -7.73
C SER A 34 -2.81 -21.88 -8.41
N GLN A 35 -1.85 -22.81 -8.41
CA GLN A 35 -0.53 -22.62 -9.04
C GLN A 35 0.27 -21.45 -8.47
N ILE A 36 0.26 -21.28 -7.15
CA ILE A 36 1.12 -20.30 -6.47
C ILE A 36 2.55 -20.85 -6.47
N ARG A 37 3.42 -20.23 -7.28
CA ARG A 37 4.84 -20.60 -7.45
C ARG A 37 5.08 -22.08 -7.75
N SER A 38 4.18 -22.72 -8.50
CA SER A 38 4.32 -24.15 -8.83
C SER A 38 5.55 -24.47 -9.69
N SER A 39 6.10 -23.46 -10.40
CA SER A 39 7.32 -23.60 -11.20
C SER A 39 8.62 -23.44 -10.41
N SER A 40 8.57 -22.96 -9.16
CA SER A 40 9.78 -22.72 -8.36
C SER A 40 10.15 -23.99 -7.58
N HIS A 41 11.30 -24.59 -7.93
CA HIS A 41 11.81 -25.77 -7.22
C HIS A 41 12.38 -25.45 -5.82
N THR A 42 12.79 -24.21 -5.57
CA THR A 42 13.47 -23.83 -4.32
C THR A 42 12.49 -23.43 -3.21
N ASN A 43 11.39 -22.77 -3.56
CA ASN A 43 10.37 -22.30 -2.62
C ASN A 43 8.99 -22.34 -3.30
N PRO A 44 8.38 -23.53 -3.45
CA PRO A 44 7.03 -23.66 -3.96
C PRO A 44 6.00 -23.14 -2.93
N GLY A 45 4.87 -22.66 -3.42
CA GLY A 45 3.75 -22.22 -2.58
C GLY A 45 3.83 -20.78 -2.07
N LEU A 46 3.16 -20.51 -0.95
CA LEU A 46 3.02 -19.17 -0.36
C LEU A 46 4.33 -18.67 0.26
N ALA A 47 4.59 -17.39 0.05
CA ALA A 47 5.72 -16.71 0.65
C ALA A 47 5.39 -16.26 2.09
N PRO A 48 6.39 -16.07 2.97
CA PRO A 48 6.16 -15.67 4.36
C PRO A 48 5.34 -14.39 4.52
N HIS A 49 5.52 -13.41 3.62
CA HIS A 49 4.77 -12.16 3.64
C HIS A 49 3.30 -12.34 3.24
N GLU A 50 2.97 -13.32 2.39
CA GLU A 50 1.60 -13.66 2.02
C GLU A 50 0.89 -14.39 3.17
N VAL A 51 1.58 -15.33 3.82
CA VAL A 51 1.05 -16.01 5.01
C VAL A 51 0.79 -15.00 6.14
N SER A 52 1.73 -14.08 6.36
CA SER A 52 1.56 -12.99 7.33
C SER A 52 0.36 -12.10 6.98
N PHE A 53 0.17 -11.79 5.68
CA PHE A 53 -1.00 -11.01 5.25
C PHE A 53 -2.32 -11.76 5.47
N LEU A 54 -2.35 -13.08 5.26
CA LEU A 54 -3.54 -13.90 5.52
C LEU A 54 -3.90 -13.92 7.01
N ARG A 55 -2.91 -14.01 7.91
CA ARG A 55 -3.13 -13.88 9.36
C ARG A 55 -3.68 -12.51 9.74
N LEU A 56 -3.17 -11.45 9.13
CA LEU A 56 -3.69 -10.09 9.32
C LEU A 56 -5.14 -9.97 8.82
N LEU A 57 -5.46 -10.59 7.69
CA LEU A 57 -6.80 -10.60 7.12
C LEU A 57 -7.78 -11.35 8.03
N GLU A 58 -7.37 -12.50 8.58
CA GLU A 58 -8.13 -13.26 9.58
C GLU A 58 -8.34 -12.46 10.87
N ALA A 59 -7.35 -11.68 11.32
CA ALA A 59 -7.49 -10.86 12.53
C ALA A 59 -8.48 -9.68 12.37
N ILE A 60 -8.70 -9.19 11.15
CA ILE A 60 -9.55 -8.02 10.87
C ILE A 60 -10.97 -8.41 10.45
N THR A 61 -11.11 -9.61 9.90
CA THR A 61 -12.39 -10.16 9.44
C THR A 61 -12.94 -11.13 10.48
N ASN A 62 -14.26 -11.23 10.57
CA ASN A 62 -14.92 -12.21 11.41
C ASN A 62 -15.65 -13.23 10.53
N GLY A 63 -15.43 -14.52 10.81
CA GLY A 63 -16.01 -15.63 10.07
C GLY A 63 -15.38 -15.88 8.69
N SER A 64 -14.16 -15.39 8.45
CA SER A 64 -13.41 -15.80 7.26
C SER A 64 -12.82 -17.19 7.47
N ALA A 65 -12.76 -17.98 6.40
CA ALA A 65 -12.15 -19.31 6.43
C ALA A 65 -11.06 -19.39 5.36
N ILE A 66 -9.86 -19.78 5.77
CA ILE A 66 -8.67 -19.86 4.93
C ILE A 66 -8.18 -21.31 4.94
N GLU A 67 -8.24 -21.96 3.79
CA GLU A 67 -7.82 -23.35 3.62
C GLU A 67 -6.62 -23.42 2.67
N PHE A 68 -5.58 -24.14 3.10
CA PHE A 68 -4.37 -24.35 2.33
C PHE A 68 -4.26 -25.81 1.89
N SER A 69 -3.80 -26.03 0.66
CA SER A 69 -3.32 -27.37 0.26
C SER A 69 -2.06 -27.74 1.04
N TYR A 70 -1.81 -29.04 1.22
CA TYR A 70 -0.59 -29.56 1.84
C TYR A 70 0.71 -28.97 1.26
N THR A 71 0.74 -28.72 -0.06
CA THR A 71 1.89 -28.14 -0.76
C THR A 71 1.95 -26.61 -0.74
N GLY A 72 0.96 -25.93 -0.15
CA GLY A 72 0.86 -24.46 -0.12
C GLY A 72 0.69 -23.79 -1.49
N THR A 73 0.46 -24.56 -2.56
CA THR A 73 0.32 -24.05 -3.95
C THR A 73 -1.12 -23.69 -4.33
N THR A 74 -2.09 -24.14 -3.53
CA THR A 74 -3.51 -23.80 -3.68
C THR A 74 -4.04 -23.21 -2.38
N LEU A 75 -4.77 -22.10 -2.51
CA LEU A 75 -5.42 -21.35 -1.44
C LEU A 75 -6.92 -21.26 -1.74
N VAL A 76 -7.76 -21.66 -0.79
CA VAL A 76 -9.20 -21.38 -0.83
C VAL A 76 -9.50 -20.37 0.28
N TYR A 77 -10.08 -19.24 -0.12
CA TYR A 77 -10.45 -18.17 0.79
C TYR A 77 -11.95 -17.93 0.72
N ARG A 78 -12.63 -18.10 1.85
CA ARG A 78 -14.03 -17.72 2.03
C ARG A 78 -14.07 -16.44 2.88
N PRO A 79 -14.48 -15.31 2.30
CA PRO A 79 -14.45 -14.03 3.00
C PRO A 79 -15.51 -14.00 4.11
N GLY A 80 -15.16 -13.31 5.20
CA GLY A 80 -16.06 -12.99 6.30
C GLY A 80 -16.47 -11.52 6.30
N LEU A 81 -17.09 -11.07 7.40
CA LEU A 81 -17.45 -9.66 7.59
C LEU A 81 -16.24 -8.85 8.08
N ILE A 82 -16.07 -7.62 7.58
CA ILE A 82 -15.00 -6.73 8.02
C ILE A 82 -15.43 -6.06 9.34
N THR A 83 -14.98 -6.57 10.47
CA THR A 83 -15.38 -6.04 11.79
C THR A 83 -14.52 -4.84 12.21
N GLY A 84 -13.25 -4.83 11.84
CA GLY A 84 -12.27 -3.86 12.36
C GLY A 84 -11.82 -4.20 13.78
N SER A 85 -11.33 -3.21 14.54
CA SER A 85 -10.71 -3.44 15.86
C SER A 85 -11.73 -3.48 17.00
N VAL A 86 -12.66 -4.43 16.93
CA VAL A 86 -13.68 -4.64 17.98
C VAL A 86 -13.09 -5.48 19.13
N ALA A 87 -13.32 -5.06 20.38
CA ALA A 87 -12.91 -5.82 21.56
C ALA A 87 -13.54 -7.22 21.55
N GLY A 88 -12.71 -8.26 21.76
CA GLY A 88 -13.13 -9.67 21.77
C GLY A 88 -12.96 -10.42 20.43
N HIS A 89 -12.67 -9.71 19.33
CA HIS A 89 -12.38 -10.32 18.02
C HIS A 89 -10.99 -9.90 17.54
N GLY A 90 -9.94 -10.56 18.02
CA GLY A 90 -8.54 -10.33 17.60
C GLY A 90 -7.88 -9.06 18.14
N ALA A 91 -8.65 -8.06 18.58
CA ALA A 91 -8.12 -6.83 19.17
C ALA A 91 -7.96 -6.93 20.69
N SER A 92 -6.76 -6.59 21.20
CA SER A 92 -6.50 -6.41 22.63
C SER A 92 -6.55 -4.92 22.96
N GLY A 93 -7.51 -4.49 23.78
CA GLY A 93 -7.66 -3.06 24.14
C GLY A 93 -7.99 -2.15 22.95
N GLY A 94 -8.71 -2.67 21.94
CA GLY A 94 -9.06 -1.93 20.73
C GLY A 94 -7.92 -1.76 19.72
N VAL A 95 -6.78 -2.44 19.92
CA VAL A 95 -5.66 -2.46 18.98
C VAL A 95 -5.39 -3.89 18.51
N ILE A 96 -5.30 -4.08 17.20
CA ILE A 96 -4.86 -5.34 16.58
C ILE A 96 -3.35 -5.26 16.44
N LYS A 97 -2.63 -6.06 17.22
CA LYS A 97 -1.17 -6.18 17.13
C LYS A 97 -0.83 -7.27 16.12
N HIS A 98 -0.15 -6.91 15.04
CA HIS A 98 0.28 -7.85 14.01
C HIS A 98 1.80 -7.90 13.94
N GLU A 99 2.36 -9.07 14.26
CA GLU A 99 3.80 -9.29 14.26
C GLU A 99 4.26 -9.84 12.90
N ILE A 100 5.13 -9.09 12.23
CA ILE A 100 5.70 -9.44 10.94
C ILE A 100 6.97 -10.28 11.17
N PRO A 101 7.05 -11.52 10.66
CA PRO A 101 8.20 -12.40 10.87
C PRO A 101 9.44 -11.88 10.14
N ASP A 102 10.61 -12.19 10.69
CA ASP A 102 11.95 -11.78 10.22
C ASP A 102 12.27 -12.16 8.76
N THR A 103 11.65 -13.25 8.28
CA THR A 103 11.78 -13.77 6.92
C THR A 103 11.11 -12.88 5.86
N CYS A 104 10.32 -11.88 6.27
CA CYS A 104 9.70 -10.94 5.35
C CYS A 104 10.74 -10.01 4.71
N ARG A 105 10.63 -9.87 3.38
CA ARG A 105 11.46 -8.96 2.57
C ARG A 105 10.68 -7.78 1.99
N ARG A 106 9.36 -7.73 2.26
CA ARG A 106 8.44 -6.71 1.77
C ARG A 106 8.30 -5.58 2.78
N GLY A 107 8.02 -4.38 2.29
CA GLY A 107 7.80 -3.19 3.11
C GLY A 107 6.47 -3.25 3.86
N ALA A 108 6.35 -2.43 4.90
CA ALA A 108 5.10 -2.29 5.65
C ALA A 108 3.94 -1.80 4.77
N SER A 109 4.22 -1.03 3.71
CA SER A 109 3.23 -0.58 2.72
C SER A 109 2.51 -1.73 2.01
N TYR A 110 3.14 -2.90 1.90
CA TYR A 110 2.49 -4.12 1.38
C TYR A 110 1.30 -4.56 2.23
N PHE A 111 1.36 -4.35 3.54
CA PHE A 111 0.26 -4.64 4.46
C PHE A 111 -0.67 -3.43 4.61
N LEU A 112 -0.12 -2.21 4.67
CA LEU A 112 -0.89 -0.98 4.89
C LEU A 112 -1.81 -0.64 3.71
N THR A 113 -1.37 -0.77 2.46
CA THR A 113 -2.19 -0.37 1.29
C THR A 113 -3.49 -1.20 1.20
N PRO A 114 -3.45 -2.55 1.32
CA PRO A 114 -4.65 -3.37 1.45
C PRO A 114 -5.51 -3.02 2.67
N LEU A 115 -4.90 -2.72 3.82
CA LEU A 115 -5.63 -2.34 5.02
C LEU A 115 -6.40 -1.03 4.82
N CYS A 116 -5.76 -0.03 4.22
CA CYS A 116 -6.40 1.25 3.90
C CYS A 116 -7.57 1.06 2.90
N LEU A 117 -7.53 0.05 2.03
CA LEU A 117 -8.66 -0.28 1.14
C LEU A 117 -9.84 -0.91 1.89
N LEU A 118 -9.59 -1.74 2.90
CA LEU A 118 -10.63 -2.43 3.68
C LEU A 118 -11.22 -1.56 4.81
N ALA A 119 -10.40 -0.70 5.42
CA ALA A 119 -10.76 0.06 6.61
C ALA A 119 -11.97 1.01 6.46
N PRO A 120 -12.24 1.65 5.30
CA PRO A 120 -13.46 2.45 5.11
C PRO A 120 -14.75 1.64 5.23
N PHE A 121 -14.70 0.34 4.90
CA PHE A 121 -15.84 -0.57 4.83
C PHE A 121 -15.98 -1.46 6.07
N SER A 122 -15.21 -1.21 7.14
CA SER A 122 -15.31 -1.95 8.39
C SER A 122 -16.53 -1.54 9.21
N LYS A 123 -17.01 -2.43 10.07
CA LYS A 123 -18.10 -2.10 11.01
C LYS A 123 -17.67 -1.11 12.11
N ALA A 124 -16.45 -1.23 12.61
CA ALA A 124 -15.86 -0.39 13.65
C ALA A 124 -14.50 0.19 13.20
N PRO A 125 -13.98 1.21 13.90
CA PRO A 125 -12.65 1.76 13.63
C PRO A 125 -11.56 0.69 13.54
N VAL A 126 -10.63 0.88 12.61
CA VAL A 126 -9.48 -0.01 12.44
C VAL A 126 -8.28 0.64 13.10
N ASN A 127 -7.76 0.01 14.13
CA ASN A 127 -6.51 0.38 14.79
C ASN A 127 -5.58 -0.83 14.78
N VAL A 128 -4.58 -0.79 13.91
CA VAL A 128 -3.62 -1.87 13.69
C VAL A 128 -2.23 -1.37 14.01
N LEU A 129 -1.55 -2.07 14.91
CA LEU A 129 -0.14 -1.87 15.21
C LEU A 129 0.67 -2.98 14.53
N LEU A 130 1.40 -2.60 13.48
CA LEU A 130 2.38 -3.47 12.83
C LEU A 130 3.68 -3.41 13.62
N THR A 131 4.10 -4.54 14.17
CA THR A 131 5.38 -4.70 14.87
C THR A 131 6.14 -5.90 14.30
N GLY A 132 7.34 -6.15 14.81
CA GLY A 132 8.03 -7.42 14.60
C GLY A 132 9.34 -7.30 13.86
N PRO A 133 10.14 -8.38 13.88
CA PRO A 133 11.50 -8.38 13.37
C PRO A 133 11.61 -8.20 11.85
N GLY A 134 10.52 -8.42 11.09
CA GLY A 134 10.48 -8.20 9.64
C GLY A 134 9.80 -6.92 9.19
N ALA A 135 9.36 -6.05 10.12
CA ALA A 135 8.69 -4.81 9.77
C ALA A 135 9.71 -3.80 9.22
N ILE A 136 9.63 -3.50 7.93
CA ILE A 136 10.46 -2.52 7.19
C ILE A 136 9.61 -1.30 6.86
N THR A 137 10.01 -0.10 7.28
CA THR A 137 9.23 1.13 7.06
C THR A 137 9.66 1.95 5.84
N SER A 138 10.82 1.64 5.28
CA SER A 138 11.37 2.28 4.09
C SER A 138 10.80 1.68 2.80
N ALA A 139 11.08 2.34 1.66
CA ALA A 139 10.91 1.71 0.36
C ALA A 139 11.80 0.46 0.23
N THR A 140 11.35 -0.52 -0.53
CA THR A 140 12.09 -1.77 -0.77
C THR A 140 12.44 -1.95 -2.24
N PRO A 141 13.53 -2.70 -2.56
CA PRO A 141 13.85 -3.04 -3.94
C PRO A 141 12.75 -3.85 -4.67
N ALA A 142 11.76 -4.38 -3.93
CA ALA A 142 10.62 -5.08 -4.50
C ALA A 142 9.53 -4.14 -5.05
N GLY A 143 9.74 -2.82 -5.00
CA GLY A 143 8.78 -1.82 -5.46
C GLY A 143 7.75 -1.42 -4.41
N ASP A 144 7.98 -1.71 -3.13
CA ASP A 144 7.12 -1.27 -2.04
C ASP A 144 7.39 0.20 -1.69
N LEU A 145 6.32 0.95 -1.41
CA LEU A 145 6.41 2.34 -0.96
C LEU A 145 6.95 2.46 0.46
N SER A 146 7.53 3.60 0.80
CA SER A 146 7.81 3.99 2.18
C SER A 146 6.50 4.27 2.94
N VAL A 147 6.55 4.15 4.27
CA VAL A 147 5.38 4.48 5.12
C VAL A 147 5.05 5.97 5.05
N ASP A 148 6.05 6.84 4.82
CA ASP A 148 5.83 8.27 4.61
C ASP A 148 5.01 8.53 3.35
N SER A 149 5.32 7.87 2.23
CA SER A 149 4.54 8.02 1.00
C SER A 149 3.15 7.39 1.09
N VAL A 150 2.97 6.31 1.85
CA VAL A 150 1.60 5.86 2.17
C VAL A 150 0.84 6.95 2.93
N ARG A 151 1.47 7.61 3.90
CA ARG A 151 0.85 8.69 4.68
C ARG A 151 0.54 9.93 3.84
N THR A 152 1.44 10.36 2.96
CA THR A 152 1.35 11.65 2.26
C THR A 152 0.83 11.54 0.83
N ALA A 153 0.91 10.38 0.18
CA ALA A 153 0.42 10.18 -1.18
C ALA A 153 -0.85 9.32 -1.24
N ILE A 154 -0.97 8.28 -0.41
CA ILE A 154 -2.13 7.36 -0.47
C ILE A 154 -3.27 7.82 0.43
N LEU A 155 -3.01 8.19 1.69
CA LEU A 155 -4.08 8.61 2.62
C LEU A 155 -4.87 9.85 2.14
N PRO A 156 -4.26 10.91 1.58
CA PRO A 156 -5.02 12.07 1.13
C PRO A 156 -5.98 11.77 -0.03
N LEU A 157 -5.76 10.70 -0.80
CA LEU A 157 -6.69 10.29 -1.86
C LEU A 157 -8.08 9.95 -1.29
N TYR A 158 -8.12 9.38 -0.09
CA TYR A 158 -9.37 9.05 0.60
C TYR A 158 -10.21 10.29 0.90
N ALA A 159 -9.60 11.46 1.08
CA ALA A 159 -10.32 12.71 1.27
C ALA A 159 -11.20 13.06 0.06
N GLN A 160 -10.73 12.77 -1.16
CA GLN A 160 -11.48 12.99 -2.39
C GLN A 160 -12.72 12.08 -2.48
N PHE A 161 -12.68 10.90 -1.84
CA PHE A 161 -13.80 9.98 -1.71
C PHE A 161 -14.74 10.31 -0.54
N GLY A 162 -14.51 11.43 0.18
CA GLY A 162 -15.29 11.84 1.35
C GLY A 162 -14.88 11.17 2.65
N ILE A 163 -13.71 10.53 2.68
CA ILE A 163 -13.18 9.84 3.85
C ILE A 163 -12.04 10.69 4.44
N THR A 164 -12.35 11.57 5.39
CA THR A 164 -11.40 12.58 5.90
C THR A 164 -11.10 12.44 7.40
N ASN A 165 -12.01 11.89 8.18
CA ASN A 165 -11.93 12.02 9.63
C ASN A 165 -11.03 10.94 10.24
N ASN A 166 -10.27 11.29 11.28
CA ASN A 166 -9.51 10.34 12.11
C ASN A 166 -8.66 9.33 11.31
N LEU A 167 -8.02 9.79 10.23
CA LEU A 167 -7.04 9.01 9.47
C LEU A 167 -5.64 9.38 9.96
N GLU A 168 -5.00 8.46 10.67
CA GLU A 168 -3.66 8.67 11.20
C GLU A 168 -2.75 7.48 10.94
N LEU A 169 -1.57 7.75 10.39
CA LEU A 169 -0.49 6.77 10.26
C LEU A 169 0.71 7.25 11.06
N ARG A 170 0.90 6.65 12.24
CA ARG A 170 1.94 7.01 13.19
C ARG A 170 3.11 6.04 13.05
N ILE A 171 4.30 6.58 12.84
CA ILE A 171 5.55 5.81 12.82
C ILE A 171 6.14 5.90 14.23
N LEU A 172 6.10 4.80 14.98
CA LEU A 172 6.64 4.75 16.35
C LEU A 172 8.14 4.43 16.31
N ARG A 173 8.54 3.52 15.42
CA ARG A 173 9.94 3.15 15.18
C ARG A 173 10.17 2.97 13.69
N ARG A 174 11.19 3.62 13.16
CA ARG A 174 11.63 3.45 11.78
C ARG A 174 12.61 2.30 11.67
N SER A 175 12.60 1.65 10.52
CA SER A 175 13.57 0.63 10.13
C SER A 175 13.75 0.62 8.62
N ASN A 176 15.00 0.38 8.21
CA ASN A 176 15.34 0.04 6.83
C ASN A 176 15.48 -1.50 6.69
N PRO A 177 15.67 -2.05 5.48
CA PRO A 177 15.92 -3.47 5.31
C PRO A 177 17.30 -3.82 5.86
N GLY A 178 17.42 -4.97 6.53
CA GLY A 178 18.72 -5.49 6.96
C GLY A 178 19.54 -6.12 5.81
N PRO A 179 20.76 -6.63 6.12
CA PRO A 179 21.61 -7.31 5.14
C PRO A 179 20.87 -8.45 4.43
N GLY A 180 20.94 -8.49 3.10
CA GLY A 180 20.22 -9.47 2.29
C GLY A 180 18.72 -9.18 2.10
N GLY A 181 18.28 -7.97 2.43
CA GLY A 181 16.88 -7.52 2.27
C GLY A 181 15.91 -8.20 3.22
N LYS A 182 16.42 -8.79 4.31
CA LYS A 182 15.64 -9.44 5.36
C LYS A 182 15.81 -8.68 6.67
N GLY A 183 14.79 -8.77 7.51
CA GLY A 183 14.80 -8.13 8.81
C GLY A 183 14.57 -6.62 8.73
N GLY A 184 14.07 -6.10 9.84
CA GLY A 184 13.68 -4.72 10.07
C GLY A 184 13.61 -4.48 11.58
N GLY A 185 12.44 -4.17 12.09
CA GLY A 185 12.20 -3.83 13.50
C GLY A 185 11.47 -2.50 13.69
N GLY A 186 10.74 -2.08 12.65
CA GLY A 186 9.91 -0.89 12.69
C GLY A 186 8.60 -1.16 13.41
N GLU A 187 7.98 -0.09 13.88
CA GLU A 187 6.67 -0.13 14.51
C GLU A 187 5.82 0.98 13.90
N VAL A 188 4.68 0.60 13.33
CA VAL A 188 3.77 1.52 12.64
C VAL A 188 2.36 1.26 13.12
N GLN A 189 1.67 2.32 13.51
CA GLN A 189 0.28 2.28 13.92
C GLN A 189 -0.59 2.97 12.88
N LEU A 190 -1.53 2.22 12.30
CA LEU A 190 -2.58 2.74 11.44
C LEU A 190 -3.86 2.89 12.27
N VAL A 191 -4.40 4.10 12.32
CA VAL A 191 -5.70 4.41 12.92
C VAL A 191 -6.61 4.94 11.83
N PHE A 192 -7.72 4.24 11.60
CA PHE A 192 -8.73 4.56 10.61
C PHE A 192 -10.08 4.68 11.32
N GLY A 193 -10.43 5.90 11.71
CA GLY A 193 -11.61 6.18 12.53
C GLY A 193 -12.87 6.58 11.76
N HIS A 194 -12.86 6.54 10.42
CA HIS A 194 -13.98 7.05 9.62
C HIS A 194 -14.47 6.06 8.58
N GLN A 195 -15.56 5.37 8.93
CA GLN A 195 -16.20 4.38 8.09
C GLN A 195 -17.30 5.02 7.25
N VAL A 196 -17.34 4.69 5.96
CA VAL A 196 -18.36 5.18 5.02
C VAL A 196 -19.25 4.04 4.56
N ARG A 197 -20.52 4.34 4.24
CA ARG A 197 -21.41 3.37 3.61
C ARG A 197 -20.96 3.14 2.17
N LEU A 198 -20.85 4.22 1.41
CA LEU A 198 -20.38 4.23 0.04
C LEU A 198 -19.39 5.40 -0.12
N PRO A 199 -18.23 5.21 -0.75
CA PRO A 199 -17.37 6.33 -1.10
C PRO A 199 -18.03 7.19 -2.18
N LYS A 200 -17.75 8.50 -2.14
CA LYS A 200 -18.28 9.43 -3.14
C LYS A 200 -17.69 9.13 -4.52
N THR A 201 -18.47 9.35 -5.57
CA THR A 201 -17.97 9.26 -6.95
C THR A 201 -17.00 10.39 -7.25
N LEU A 202 -15.89 10.00 -7.89
CA LEU A 202 -14.77 10.90 -8.16
C LEU A 202 -14.77 11.35 -9.62
N HIS A 203 -14.59 12.65 -9.82
CA HIS A 203 -14.40 13.25 -11.15
C HIS A 203 -13.10 14.06 -11.16
N LEU A 204 -12.00 13.43 -11.59
CA LEU A 204 -10.70 14.07 -11.73
C LEU A 204 -10.31 14.11 -13.20
N LEU A 205 -10.70 15.19 -13.88
CA LEU A 205 -10.40 15.38 -15.30
C LEU A 205 -9.17 16.26 -15.53
N ASN A 206 -8.85 17.15 -14.58
CA ASN A 206 -7.76 18.11 -14.73
C ASN A 206 -6.60 17.81 -13.76
N PRO A 207 -5.40 17.47 -14.26
CA PRO A 207 -4.22 17.22 -13.43
C PRO A 207 -3.66 18.50 -12.78
N GLY A 208 -4.03 19.67 -13.31
CA GLY A 208 -3.61 20.97 -12.79
C GLY A 208 -2.10 21.22 -12.90
N ARG A 209 -1.66 22.39 -12.41
CA ARG A 209 -0.24 22.72 -12.31
C ARG A 209 0.32 22.26 -10.97
N VAL A 210 1.51 21.68 -10.98
CA VAL A 210 2.29 21.36 -9.75
C VAL A 210 2.61 22.67 -9.03
N LYS A 211 2.10 22.80 -7.80
CA LYS A 211 2.23 24.01 -6.97
C LYS A 211 3.45 23.96 -6.07
N ARG A 212 3.67 22.80 -5.44
CA ARG A 212 4.68 22.63 -4.40
C ARG A 212 5.15 21.19 -4.32
N VAL A 213 6.38 21.01 -3.83
CA VAL A 213 6.93 19.69 -3.51
C VAL A 213 7.18 19.61 -2.01
N ARG A 214 6.72 18.53 -1.39
CA ARG A 214 6.97 18.18 0.00
C ARG A 214 7.70 16.85 0.05
N GLY A 215 8.47 16.61 1.09
CA GLY A 215 9.16 15.32 1.22
C GLY A 215 9.62 15.03 2.63
N VAL A 216 10.02 13.78 2.87
CA VAL A 216 10.66 13.35 4.11
C VAL A 216 11.93 12.59 3.75
N ALA A 217 13.07 13.15 4.13
CA ALA A 217 14.36 12.47 4.15
C ALA A 217 14.51 11.79 5.51
N TYR A 218 14.66 10.47 5.52
CA TYR A 218 14.77 9.70 6.75
C TYR A 218 16.12 8.98 6.84
N ALA A 219 16.68 8.95 8.05
CA ALA A 219 17.90 8.23 8.39
C ALA A 219 17.65 7.34 9.61
N THR A 220 18.01 6.06 9.53
CA THR A 220 17.97 5.11 10.65
C THR A 220 19.37 4.61 10.95
N GLY A 221 19.90 4.92 12.13
CA GLY A 221 21.20 4.42 12.59
C GLY A 221 22.43 4.93 11.82
N VAL A 222 22.26 5.93 10.95
CA VAL A 222 23.33 6.68 10.26
C VAL A 222 23.31 8.15 10.67
N ALA A 223 24.38 8.88 10.35
CA ALA A 223 24.52 10.29 10.70
C ALA A 223 23.47 11.17 9.99
N ALA A 224 23.00 12.21 10.69
CA ALA A 224 22.04 13.19 10.16
C ALA A 224 22.57 13.97 8.94
N SER A 225 23.89 14.03 8.76
CA SER A 225 24.53 14.66 7.60
C SER A 225 24.13 14.00 6.28
N ASN A 226 23.78 12.71 6.28
CA ASN A 226 23.30 12.03 5.08
C ASN A 226 21.98 12.64 4.59
N ASN A 227 21.02 12.89 5.47
CA ASN A 227 19.77 13.56 5.11
C ASN A 227 20.02 14.95 4.52
N ALA A 228 20.91 15.74 5.14
CA ALA A 228 21.23 17.09 4.65
C ALA A 228 21.77 17.06 3.21
N ARG A 229 22.71 16.15 2.93
CA ARG A 229 23.28 15.94 1.59
C ARG A 229 22.24 15.47 0.58
N THR A 230 21.35 14.54 0.97
CA THR A 230 20.24 14.08 0.12
C THR A 230 19.26 15.21 -0.21
N ILE A 231 18.92 16.04 0.78
CA ILE A 231 18.02 17.19 0.61
C ILE A 231 18.63 18.22 -0.34
N GLU A 232 19.90 18.56 -0.17
CA GLU A 232 20.61 19.50 -1.04
C GLU A 232 20.65 19.01 -2.48
N ALA A 233 20.98 17.73 -2.69
CA ALA A 233 21.00 17.11 -4.01
C ALA A 233 19.62 17.12 -4.69
N ALA A 234 18.55 16.75 -3.96
CA ALA A 234 17.19 16.78 -4.49
C ALA A 234 16.73 18.21 -4.83
N ARG A 235 17.03 19.19 -3.96
CA ARG A 235 16.73 20.60 -4.20
C ARG A 235 17.51 21.18 -5.38
N GLY A 236 18.75 20.75 -5.61
CA GLY A 236 19.54 21.15 -6.78
C GLY A 236 18.86 20.81 -8.11
N VAL A 237 18.14 19.68 -8.16
CA VAL A 237 17.36 19.25 -9.34
C VAL A 237 15.98 19.93 -9.40
N LEU A 238 15.31 20.11 -8.26
CA LEU A 238 13.91 20.56 -8.22
C LEU A 238 13.73 22.08 -8.18
N ASN A 239 14.64 22.84 -7.54
CA ASN A 239 14.52 24.30 -7.40
C ASN A 239 14.38 25.05 -8.75
N PRO A 240 15.05 24.65 -9.84
CA PRO A 240 14.85 25.29 -11.15
C PRO A 240 13.42 25.16 -11.70
N LEU A 241 12.67 24.14 -11.26
CA LEU A 241 11.32 23.83 -11.74
C LEU A 241 10.23 24.32 -10.77
N VAL A 242 10.43 24.12 -9.46
CA VAL A 242 9.49 24.47 -8.41
C VAL A 242 10.23 25.14 -7.25
N ALA A 243 9.95 26.43 -7.05
CA ALA A 243 10.56 27.22 -5.98
C ALA A 243 10.12 26.76 -4.57
N ASP A 244 8.88 26.29 -4.41
CA ASP A 244 8.35 25.79 -3.12
C ASP A 244 8.63 24.28 -2.94
N THR A 245 9.91 23.95 -2.75
CA THR A 245 10.37 22.60 -2.42
C THR A 245 10.82 22.54 -0.96
N TYR A 246 10.11 21.76 -0.14
CA TYR A 246 10.41 21.61 1.29
C TYR A 246 10.49 20.15 1.70
N VAL A 247 11.62 19.73 2.26
CA VAL A 247 11.87 18.35 2.68
C VAL A 247 12.18 18.32 4.17
N PHE A 248 11.41 17.55 4.94
CA PHE A 248 11.63 17.32 6.36
C PHE A 248 12.78 16.33 6.57
N SER A 249 13.63 16.57 7.56
CA SER A 249 14.65 15.61 7.99
C SER A 249 14.16 14.87 9.22
N ASP A 250 14.13 13.54 9.13
CA ASP A 250 13.79 12.64 10.24
C ASP A 250 14.98 11.71 10.52
N VAL A 251 15.50 11.74 11.74
CA VAL A 251 16.66 10.97 12.15
C VAL A 251 16.28 10.13 13.35
N SER A 252 16.49 8.82 13.22
CA SER A 252 16.11 7.85 14.23
C SER A 252 17.25 6.88 14.51
N SER A 253 17.33 6.39 15.75
CA SER A 253 18.22 5.31 16.08
C SER A 253 17.73 4.01 15.45
N ALA A 254 18.64 3.15 15.01
CA ALA A 254 18.24 1.87 14.45
C ALA A 254 17.66 0.96 15.54
N PRO A 255 16.66 0.14 15.22
CA PRO A 255 16.05 -0.77 16.16
C PRO A 255 17.03 -1.87 16.61
N TRP A 256 16.85 -2.29 17.86
CA TRP A 256 17.53 -3.44 18.44
C TRP A 256 16.58 -4.62 18.44
N LEU A 257 16.86 -5.62 17.62
CA LEU A 257 16.12 -6.88 17.63
C LEU A 257 16.81 -7.91 18.53
N PRO A 258 16.05 -8.74 19.26
CA PRO A 258 16.60 -9.89 19.93
C PRO A 258 17.15 -10.86 18.89
N ALA A 259 18.44 -11.19 19.01
CA ALA A 259 19.14 -12.14 18.17
C ALA A 259 19.85 -13.13 19.11
N PRO A 260 19.12 -14.13 19.63
CA PRO A 260 19.70 -15.07 20.58
C PRO A 260 20.77 -15.91 19.88
N ASP A 261 22.02 -15.74 20.29
CA ASP A 261 23.13 -16.60 19.88
C ASP A 261 23.26 -17.78 20.84
N LYS A 262 23.81 -18.92 20.36
CA LYS A 262 24.03 -20.13 21.19
C LYS A 262 24.86 -19.86 22.46
N ALA A 263 25.64 -18.78 22.49
CA ALA A 263 26.45 -18.37 23.63
C ALA A 263 25.78 -17.31 24.51
N ASN A 264 24.74 -16.60 24.03
CA ASN A 264 24.11 -15.51 24.79
C ASN A 264 22.65 -15.31 24.37
N ALA A 265 21.72 -15.83 25.17
CA ALA A 265 20.29 -15.77 24.91
C ALA A 265 19.72 -14.33 24.93
N ALA A 266 20.43 -13.37 25.53
CA ALA A 266 20.05 -11.96 25.62
C ALA A 266 20.71 -11.06 24.55
N ALA A 267 21.45 -11.64 23.59
CA ALA A 267 22.10 -10.85 22.55
C ALA A 267 21.08 -10.07 21.70
N LYS A 268 21.38 -8.80 21.45
CA LYS A 268 20.58 -7.90 20.60
C LYS A 268 21.42 -7.47 19.43
N ARG A 269 20.86 -7.54 18.22
CA ARG A 269 21.51 -7.08 16.99
C ARG A 269 20.86 -5.78 16.53
N LYS A 270 21.70 -4.80 16.18
CA LYS A 270 21.26 -3.59 15.50
C LYS A 270 20.90 -3.93 14.06
N THR A 271 19.64 -3.73 13.68
CA THR A 271 19.12 -4.05 12.34
C THR A 271 18.45 -2.83 11.74
N GLY A 272 18.22 -2.87 10.42
CA GLY A 272 17.51 -1.80 9.70
C GLY A 272 18.20 -0.45 9.72
N ILE A 273 19.50 -0.45 9.44
CA ILE A 273 20.32 0.75 9.24
C ILE A 273 20.18 1.16 7.77
N GLY A 274 19.97 2.44 7.51
CA GLY A 274 19.88 2.97 6.16
C GLY A 274 19.34 4.39 6.14
N PHE A 275 19.15 4.93 4.95
CA PHE A 275 18.52 6.23 4.76
C PHE A 275 17.75 6.23 3.44
N GLY A 276 16.87 7.20 3.26
CA GLY A 276 16.07 7.31 2.05
C GLY A 276 15.36 8.65 1.98
N LEU A 277 14.77 8.89 0.81
CA LEU A 277 14.02 10.08 0.52
C LEU A 277 12.66 9.70 -0.07
N SER A 278 11.63 10.34 0.45
CA SER A 278 10.28 10.35 -0.10
C SER A 278 9.95 11.75 -0.56
N LEU A 279 9.48 11.89 -1.80
CA LEU A 279 9.02 13.17 -2.37
C LEU A 279 7.60 13.03 -2.86
N VAL A 280 6.79 14.06 -2.58
CA VAL A 280 5.42 14.19 -3.04
C VAL A 280 5.23 15.57 -3.66
N ALA A 281 4.85 15.60 -4.93
CA ALA A 281 4.44 16.81 -5.64
C ALA A 281 2.93 16.98 -5.54
N GLU A 282 2.50 18.17 -5.12
CA GLU A 282 1.09 18.53 -5.00
C GLU A 282 0.70 19.52 -6.08
N SER A 283 -0.35 19.18 -6.82
CA SER A 283 -0.96 20.04 -7.82
C SER A 283 -2.01 20.98 -7.21
N SER A 284 -2.35 22.01 -7.97
CA SER A 284 -3.45 22.94 -7.67
C SER A 284 -4.84 22.29 -7.58
N THR A 285 -5.05 21.13 -8.21
CA THR A 285 -6.31 20.39 -8.20
C THR A 285 -6.35 19.27 -7.14
N GLY A 286 -5.30 19.12 -6.33
CA GLY A 286 -5.21 18.10 -5.28
C GLY A 286 -4.75 16.73 -5.79
N VAL A 287 -4.28 16.62 -7.04
CA VAL A 287 -3.52 15.46 -7.53
C VAL A 287 -2.15 15.41 -6.89
N LEU A 288 -1.73 14.21 -6.50
CA LEU A 288 -0.46 13.93 -5.84
C LEU A 288 0.38 12.96 -6.68
N TYR A 289 1.64 13.31 -6.89
CA TYR A 289 2.64 12.42 -7.48
C TYR A 289 3.67 12.09 -6.42
N SER A 290 4.08 10.82 -6.32
CA SER A 290 4.99 10.36 -5.29
C SER A 290 6.15 9.57 -5.89
N ALA A 291 7.35 9.79 -5.36
CA ALA A 291 8.52 8.98 -5.65
C ALA A 291 9.29 8.69 -4.36
N ASP A 292 9.79 7.47 -4.25
CA ASP A 292 10.53 6.99 -3.08
C ASP A 292 11.77 6.24 -3.50
N VAL A 293 12.91 6.61 -2.92
CA VAL A 293 14.17 5.89 -3.08
C VAL A 293 14.82 5.69 -1.72
N ALA A 294 15.22 4.46 -1.42
CA ALA A 294 15.92 4.10 -0.20
C ALA A 294 17.29 3.49 -0.55
N SER A 295 18.25 3.66 0.36
CA SER A 295 19.55 3.02 0.25
C SER A 295 19.41 1.50 0.19
N GLY A 296 20.09 0.87 -0.76
CA GLY A 296 20.09 -0.59 -0.88
C GLY A 296 20.56 -1.32 0.39
N PRO A 297 20.09 -2.57 0.63
CA PRO A 297 20.44 -3.34 1.83
C PRO A 297 21.91 -3.75 1.92
N ALA A 298 22.64 -3.68 0.81
CA ALA A 298 24.08 -3.92 0.74
C ALA A 298 24.90 -2.64 1.00
N GLY A 299 24.25 -1.47 1.05
CA GLY A 299 24.91 -0.17 1.10
C GLY A 299 25.67 0.16 -0.19
N GLY A 300 26.47 1.23 -0.11
CA GLY A 300 27.41 1.61 -1.17
C GLY A 300 26.99 2.80 -2.04
N GLU A 301 25.76 3.30 -1.91
CA GLU A 301 25.29 4.46 -2.66
C GLU A 301 25.47 5.75 -1.86
N PRO A 302 26.03 6.82 -2.46
CA PRO A 302 26.16 8.10 -1.80
C PRO A 302 24.78 8.78 -1.65
N PRO A 303 24.58 9.56 -0.58
CA PRO A 303 23.30 10.21 -0.30
C PRO A 303 22.85 11.21 -1.37
N GLU A 304 23.79 11.82 -2.09
CA GLU A 304 23.51 12.74 -3.19
C GLU A 304 22.87 12.03 -4.38
N ASP A 305 23.35 10.83 -4.73
CA ASP A 305 22.81 10.09 -5.88
C ASP A 305 21.40 9.58 -5.58
N ILE A 306 21.13 9.14 -4.34
CA ILE A 306 19.77 8.81 -3.90
C ILE A 306 18.84 10.04 -4.00
N GLY A 307 19.33 11.23 -3.62
CA GLY A 307 18.59 12.48 -3.76
C GLY A 307 18.26 12.82 -5.22
N ARG A 308 19.24 12.68 -6.12
CA ARG A 308 19.06 12.90 -7.57
C ARG A 308 18.13 11.87 -8.19
N HIS A 309 18.32 10.58 -7.89
CA HIS A 309 17.45 9.51 -8.40
C HIS A 309 16.01 9.70 -7.98
N CYS A 310 15.75 10.06 -6.71
CA CYS A 310 14.41 10.33 -6.23
C CYS A 310 13.77 11.54 -6.92
N ALA A 311 14.55 12.61 -7.13
CA ALA A 311 14.08 13.78 -7.87
C ALA A 311 13.75 13.44 -9.34
N PHE A 312 14.59 12.66 -10.03
CA PHE A 312 14.32 12.23 -11.40
C PHE A 312 13.11 11.29 -11.49
N GLN A 313 12.96 10.36 -10.55
CA GLN A 313 11.79 9.47 -10.51
C GLN A 313 10.49 10.26 -10.25
N LEU A 314 10.55 11.34 -9.46
CA LEU A 314 9.41 12.23 -9.29
C LEU A 314 9.07 12.95 -10.59
N LEU A 315 10.08 13.48 -11.29
CA LEU A 315 9.88 14.15 -12.59
C LEU A 315 9.36 13.18 -13.65
N GLU A 316 9.84 11.94 -13.67
CA GLU A 316 9.31 10.88 -14.53
C GLU A 316 7.83 10.59 -14.21
N SER A 317 7.48 10.50 -12.92
CA SER A 317 6.09 10.29 -12.48
C SER A 317 5.17 11.47 -12.86
N ILE A 318 5.70 12.70 -12.90
CA ILE A 318 4.98 13.89 -13.37
C ILE A 318 4.87 13.89 -14.90
N ALA A 319 5.94 13.49 -15.60
CA ALA A 319 5.99 13.45 -17.06
C ALA A 319 5.10 12.36 -17.66
N GLN A 320 4.91 11.24 -16.97
CA GLN A 320 3.94 10.19 -17.32
C GLN A 320 2.49 10.69 -17.34
N GLY A 321 2.23 11.86 -16.74
CA GLY A 321 0.96 12.57 -16.88
C GLY A 321 -0.23 11.93 -16.16
N GLY A 322 -1.42 12.49 -16.41
CA GLY A 322 -2.68 12.10 -15.78
C GLY A 322 -2.84 12.56 -14.31
N CYS A 323 -4.00 12.29 -13.74
CA CYS A 323 -4.36 12.69 -12.38
C CYS A 323 -3.91 11.70 -11.29
N VAL A 324 -3.28 10.59 -11.65
CA VAL A 324 -3.00 9.49 -10.71
C VAL A 324 -1.63 8.87 -10.98
N ALA A 325 -0.77 8.89 -9.97
CA ALA A 325 0.52 8.21 -10.02
C ALA A 325 0.35 6.68 -10.07
N ARG A 326 1.32 5.99 -10.69
CA ARG A 326 1.33 4.52 -10.82
C ARG A 326 1.04 3.77 -9.52
N ALA A 327 1.64 4.20 -8.41
CA ALA A 327 1.48 3.54 -7.12
C ALA A 327 0.09 3.75 -6.48
N ALA A 328 -0.58 4.85 -6.82
CA ALA A 328 -1.92 5.20 -6.32
C ALA A 328 -3.05 4.61 -7.17
N ALA A 329 -2.78 4.29 -8.45
CA ALA A 329 -3.78 3.85 -9.41
C ALA A 329 -4.59 2.63 -8.94
N PRO A 330 -3.99 1.54 -8.40
CA PRO A 330 -4.77 0.40 -7.96
C PRO A 330 -5.74 0.72 -6.83
N THR A 331 -5.30 1.55 -5.87
CA THR A 331 -6.11 1.95 -4.73
C THR A 331 -7.30 2.79 -5.19
N LEU A 332 -7.04 3.79 -6.02
CA LEU A 332 -8.04 4.74 -6.50
C LEU A 332 -9.09 4.07 -7.40
N LEU A 333 -8.67 3.26 -8.37
CA LEU A 333 -9.58 2.57 -9.29
C LEU A 333 -10.45 1.55 -8.55
N THR A 334 -9.92 0.91 -7.51
CA THR A 334 -10.70 0.00 -6.66
C THR A 334 -11.76 0.75 -5.86
N LEU A 335 -11.41 1.89 -5.25
CA LEU A 335 -12.38 2.72 -4.52
C LEU A 335 -13.49 3.25 -5.44
N MET A 336 -13.17 3.64 -6.68
CA MET A 336 -14.17 4.01 -7.68
C MET A 336 -15.13 2.85 -7.99
N ALA A 337 -14.60 1.63 -8.17
CA ALA A 337 -15.43 0.45 -8.45
C ALA A 337 -16.37 0.09 -7.28
N MET A 338 -15.99 0.42 -6.04
CA MET A 338 -16.80 0.21 -4.83
C MET A 338 -17.71 1.40 -4.48
N GLY A 339 -17.67 2.49 -5.27
CA GLY A 339 -18.53 3.66 -5.12
C GLY A 339 -20.01 3.40 -5.40
N SER A 340 -20.83 4.46 -5.31
CA SER A 340 -22.24 4.41 -5.73
C SER A 340 -22.39 4.00 -7.20
N GLU A 341 -23.61 3.64 -7.60
CA GLU A 341 -23.97 3.23 -8.97
C GLU A 341 -23.95 4.39 -9.99
N ASP A 342 -23.01 5.32 -9.84
CA ASP A 342 -22.75 6.40 -10.78
C ASP A 342 -21.41 6.21 -11.48
N VAL A 343 -21.19 7.00 -12.52
CA VAL A 343 -19.96 6.94 -13.33
C VAL A 343 -18.90 7.85 -12.73
N GLY A 344 -17.88 7.29 -12.08
CA GLY A 344 -16.66 8.02 -11.76
C GLY A 344 -15.79 8.20 -13.01
N ARG A 345 -15.16 9.37 -13.17
CA ARG A 345 -14.28 9.66 -14.33
C ARG A 345 -12.93 10.16 -13.85
N VAL A 346 -11.86 9.51 -14.28
CA VAL A 346 -10.50 9.87 -13.90
C VAL A 346 -9.62 9.89 -15.12
N HIS A 347 -8.86 10.97 -15.25
CA HIS A 347 -7.87 11.16 -16.27
C HIS A 347 -6.56 10.46 -15.84
N VAL A 348 -6.07 9.54 -16.65
CA VAL A 348 -4.91 8.69 -16.34
C VAL A 348 -3.95 8.71 -17.53
N GLY A 349 -2.65 8.82 -17.23
CA GLY A 349 -1.61 8.72 -18.25
C GLY A 349 -1.61 7.34 -18.91
N ARG A 350 -1.35 7.30 -20.23
CA ARG A 350 -1.43 6.05 -21.00
C ARG A 350 -0.44 4.99 -20.50
N ASP A 351 0.75 5.41 -20.07
CA ASP A 351 1.78 4.51 -19.53
C ASP A 351 1.37 3.89 -18.19
N VAL A 352 0.67 4.66 -17.36
CA VAL A 352 0.11 4.17 -16.09
C VAL A 352 -0.98 3.14 -16.36
N LEU A 353 -1.89 3.42 -17.31
CA LEU A 353 -2.98 2.51 -17.67
C LEU A 353 -2.46 1.21 -18.33
N ALA A 354 -1.40 1.30 -19.14
CA ALA A 354 -0.82 0.17 -19.86
C ALA A 354 0.00 -0.79 -18.96
N THR A 355 0.18 -0.46 -17.68
CA THR A 355 0.93 -1.30 -16.75
C THR A 355 0.17 -2.61 -16.45
N GLU A 356 0.92 -3.73 -16.35
CA GLU A 356 0.35 -5.07 -16.09
C GLU A 356 -0.53 -5.10 -14.83
N GLU A 357 -0.16 -4.34 -13.80
CA GLU A 357 -0.88 -4.22 -12.53
C GLU A 357 -2.30 -3.66 -12.71
N VAL A 358 -2.45 -2.60 -13.52
CA VAL A 358 -3.74 -1.93 -13.75
C VAL A 358 -4.62 -2.74 -14.69
N ILE A 359 -4.03 -3.36 -15.72
CA ILE A 359 -4.76 -4.26 -16.63
C ILE A 359 -5.22 -5.52 -15.87
N GLY A 360 -4.35 -6.08 -15.02
CA GLY A 360 -4.67 -7.20 -14.15
C GLY A 360 -5.81 -6.86 -13.19
N LEU A 361 -5.77 -5.66 -12.60
CA LEU A 361 -6.85 -5.14 -11.75
C LEU A 361 -8.19 -5.07 -12.48
N GLY A 362 -8.22 -4.50 -13.70
CA GLY A 362 -9.45 -4.43 -14.50
C GLY A 362 -10.04 -5.82 -14.82
N ARG A 363 -9.17 -6.80 -15.13
CA ARG A 363 -9.59 -8.19 -15.36
C ARG A 363 -10.15 -8.84 -14.10
N ASP A 364 -9.47 -8.66 -12.97
CA ASP A 364 -9.89 -9.23 -11.69
C ASP A 364 -11.23 -8.61 -11.25
N LEU A 365 -11.38 -7.28 -11.29
CA LEU A 365 -12.64 -6.58 -10.98
C LEU A 365 -13.82 -7.07 -11.82
N ARG A 366 -13.60 -7.27 -13.13
CA ARG A 366 -14.62 -7.85 -14.03
C ARG A 366 -14.99 -9.27 -13.62
N ALA A 367 -14.03 -10.11 -13.23
CA ALA A 367 -14.28 -11.47 -12.74
C ALA A 367 -15.10 -11.46 -11.43
N PHE A 368 -14.87 -10.48 -10.56
CA PHE A 368 -15.66 -10.28 -9.34
C PHE A 368 -17.07 -9.74 -9.62
N GLY A 369 -17.35 -9.24 -10.83
CA GLY A 369 -18.66 -8.76 -11.26
C GLY A 369 -18.82 -7.25 -11.21
N ALA A 370 -17.72 -6.48 -11.23
CA ALA A 370 -17.78 -5.04 -11.45
C ALA A 370 -18.04 -4.73 -12.94
N SER A 371 -18.50 -3.50 -13.23
CA SER A 371 -18.72 -3.05 -14.61
C SER A 371 -17.43 -3.00 -15.41
N GLY A 372 -17.55 -3.06 -16.73
CA GLY A 372 -16.44 -2.71 -17.62
C GLY A 372 -16.01 -1.25 -17.47
N TRP A 373 -14.77 -0.96 -17.83
CA TRP A 373 -14.24 0.40 -17.85
C TRP A 373 -14.46 1.01 -19.23
N GLY A 374 -15.03 2.21 -19.27
CA GLY A 374 -15.12 3.03 -20.49
C GLY A 374 -13.84 3.82 -20.65
N LEU A 375 -13.10 3.58 -21.74
CA LEU A 375 -11.88 4.32 -22.06
C LEU A 375 -12.20 5.30 -23.19
N ARG A 376 -11.85 6.57 -23.00
CA ARG A 376 -11.94 7.61 -24.02
C ARG A 376 -10.66 8.42 -24.01
N ASP A 377 -10.19 8.82 -25.17
CA ASP A 377 -9.04 9.72 -25.23
C ASP A 377 -9.41 11.06 -24.58
N ALA A 378 -8.49 11.60 -23.79
CA ALA A 378 -8.67 12.92 -23.21
C ALA A 378 -8.47 13.99 -24.29
N GLU A 379 -9.25 15.07 -24.20
CA GLU A 379 -9.05 16.23 -25.08
C GLU A 379 -7.77 16.96 -24.66
N GLY A 380 -6.67 16.74 -25.39
CA GLY A 380 -5.36 17.37 -25.16
C GLY A 380 -4.21 16.73 -25.94
N GLU A 381 -3.05 17.40 -25.99
CA GLU A 381 -1.86 16.96 -26.76
C GLU A 381 -1.11 15.76 -26.13
N GLY A 382 -1.47 15.33 -24.92
CA GLY A 382 -0.71 14.34 -24.13
C GLY A 382 -0.99 12.86 -24.42
N GLY A 383 -1.98 12.53 -25.25
CA GLY A 383 -2.35 11.12 -25.51
C GLY A 383 -2.87 10.38 -24.26
N ASP A 384 -3.29 11.13 -23.24
CA ASP A 384 -3.84 10.62 -21.99
C ASP A 384 -5.27 10.08 -22.19
N VAL A 385 -5.73 9.25 -21.24
CA VAL A 385 -7.01 8.54 -21.34
C VAL A 385 -7.90 8.88 -20.16
N VAL A 386 -9.15 9.22 -20.43
CA VAL A 386 -10.21 9.32 -19.43
C VAL A 386 -10.81 7.92 -19.20
N VAL A 387 -10.57 7.39 -18.01
CA VAL A 387 -11.14 6.13 -17.52
C VAL A 387 -12.44 6.42 -16.80
N SER A 388 -13.53 5.84 -17.30
CA SER A 388 -14.86 5.90 -16.71
C SER A 388 -15.22 4.55 -16.09
N ILE A 389 -15.56 4.54 -14.80
CA ILE A 389 -15.92 3.33 -14.06
C ILE A 389 -17.30 3.53 -13.45
N VAL A 390 -18.20 2.58 -13.66
CA VAL A 390 -19.50 2.55 -12.97
C VAL A 390 -19.28 1.84 -11.63
N GLY A 391 -19.58 2.53 -10.53
CA GLY A 391 -19.49 1.90 -9.21
C GLY A 391 -20.55 0.80 -9.06
N ARG A 392 -20.23 -0.23 -8.27
CA ARG A 392 -21.14 -1.36 -8.05
C ARG A 392 -22.11 -1.11 -6.87
N GLY A 393 -21.89 -0.07 -6.07
CA GLY A 393 -22.67 0.15 -4.86
C GLY A 393 -22.39 -0.89 -3.74
N VAL A 394 -21.26 -1.59 -3.80
CA VAL A 394 -20.85 -2.54 -2.74
C VAL A 394 -20.30 -1.74 -1.57
N GLY A 395 -21.23 -1.26 -0.75
CA GLY A 395 -20.93 -0.52 0.47
C GLY A 395 -20.64 -1.41 1.66
N ASN A 396 -20.44 -0.78 2.82
CA ASN A 396 -20.25 -1.47 4.09
C ASN A 396 -21.48 -2.31 4.47
N VAL A 397 -21.36 -3.64 4.37
CA VAL A 397 -22.42 -4.62 4.66
C VAL A 397 -22.70 -4.74 6.17
N GLY A 398 -21.72 -4.42 7.03
CA GLY A 398 -21.78 -4.66 8.47
C GLY A 398 -22.38 -3.54 9.33
N ARG A 399 -22.66 -2.37 8.75
CA ARG A 399 -23.12 -1.20 9.51
C ARG A 399 -24.64 -1.24 9.73
N LYS A 400 -25.07 -1.35 10.99
CA LYS A 400 -26.48 -1.14 11.37
C LYS A 400 -26.88 0.29 11.00
N MET A 401 -27.98 0.46 10.29
CA MET A 401 -28.64 1.77 10.16
C MET A 401 -29.08 2.17 11.57
N ALA A 402 -28.56 3.30 12.05
CA ALA A 402 -28.98 3.94 13.28
C ALA A 402 -30.06 4.95 12.95
#